data_AF-A0A069SEG5-F1
#
_entry.id   AF-A0A069SEG5-F1
#
_cell.length_a   1.000
_cell.length_b   1.000
_cell.length_c   1.000
_cell.angle_alpha   90.00
_cell.angle_beta   90.00
_cell.angle_gamma   90.00
#
_symmetry.space_group_name_H-M   'P 1'
#
loop_
_entity.id
_entity.type
_entity.pdbx_description
1 polymer ?
#
loop_
_entity_poly.entity_id
_entity_poly.type
_entity_poly.pdbx_seq_one_letter_code
_entity_poly.pdbx_strand_id
1 'polypeptide(L)'
;MSRLLCRNKSIELLEPYEGKLSRTVLRGERGSNVPDLPDFIRERYRPATGEGDMSFLSRSYERHFNERPFLTHACFLYLTKTTRERMHMRSDFSTLCRGNIIPKEVNRESATKFLEAAEQFERILNDSGFLTLVRLTGDEITGTADCPGLLERYFSLSLSETTSLQDIELGAEVLRVGNKRVCLHTLSDTEDLPGRVGTDTRYERLSTDRSDCLLSFAAPVGLLLSCDHLYNQYVFLEDSDENLRMFEKRARNMQSLSRYSRGNQINKEWIDQYLNEAHSFGLQSVRAHFNVLAWSDDVQELRHIRNDVGSQLALMECRPRHNTVDAATLYWAGMPGNAGDFPAEESFYTFIEPAVCFFTEETNYKSSSSPFGIKLCDRVSGRPLHLDISDEPMKKGIIT
;
A
#
# COMPACT_ATOMS: atom_id res chain seq x y z
N MET A 1 -15.78 39.99 15.18
CA MET A 1 -14.54 39.90 15.97
C MET A 1 -13.93 38.53 15.67
N SER A 2 -13.20 38.40 14.57
CA SER A 2 -11.73 38.48 14.43
C SER A 2 -10.97 37.24 14.93
N ARG A 3 -10.20 36.67 13.99
CA ARG A 3 -9.06 35.71 14.06
C ARG A 3 -9.35 34.41 13.27
N LEU A 4 -8.56 33.97 12.29
CA LEU A 4 -7.39 34.54 11.62
C LEU A 4 -7.22 33.76 10.30
N LEU A 5 -7.29 34.43 9.15
CA LEU A 5 -6.83 33.90 7.87
C LEU A 5 -5.31 34.14 7.81
N CYS A 6 -4.50 33.09 7.90
CA CYS A 6 -3.08 33.23 7.61
C CYS A 6 -2.86 33.06 6.10
N ARG A 7 -2.93 34.19 5.38
CA ARG A 7 -2.30 34.32 4.05
C ARG A 7 -0.81 34.49 4.29
N ASN A 8 -0.01 33.49 3.95
CA ASN A 8 1.43 33.65 3.94
C ASN A 8 1.84 34.40 2.66
N LYS A 9 1.94 35.73 2.76
CA LYS A 9 2.59 36.60 1.77
C LYS A 9 3.99 36.92 2.28
N SER A 10 4.94 36.08 1.89
CA SER A 10 6.37 36.39 1.94
C SER A 10 7.12 35.36 1.09
N ILE A 11 6.92 35.48 -0.23
CA ILE A 11 7.88 34.95 -1.21
C ILE A 11 8.72 36.17 -1.59
N GLU A 12 9.83 36.37 -0.87
CA GLU A 12 10.96 37.08 -1.46
C GLU A 12 11.49 36.20 -2.58
N LEU A 13 11.62 36.78 -3.78
CA LEU A 13 12.26 36.17 -4.92
C LEU A 13 13.75 35.99 -4.60
N LEU A 14 14.12 34.81 -4.12
CA LEU A 14 15.48 34.32 -4.21
C LEU A 14 15.63 33.62 -5.57
N GLU A 15 16.52 34.17 -6.38
CA GLU A 15 16.99 33.65 -7.68
C GLU A 15 17.53 32.20 -7.59
N PRO A 16 17.66 31.50 -8.72
CA PRO A 16 17.15 30.16 -8.92
C PRO A 16 18.06 29.11 -8.31
N TYR A 17 17.55 28.37 -7.34
CA TYR A 17 18.03 27.03 -7.08
C TYR A 17 17.12 26.06 -7.82
N GLU A 18 17.64 25.47 -8.89
CA GLU A 18 17.04 24.35 -9.61
C GLU A 18 16.84 23.18 -8.62
N GLY A 19 15.66 23.15 -8.00
CA GLY A 19 15.17 21.98 -7.30
C GLY A 19 15.08 20.84 -8.31
N LYS A 20 15.97 19.86 -8.17
CA LYS A 20 15.88 18.60 -8.91
C LYS A 20 14.52 17.98 -8.61
N LEU A 21 13.63 18.06 -9.60
CA LEU A 21 12.42 17.26 -9.68
C LEU A 21 12.81 15.79 -9.50
N SER A 22 12.26 15.14 -8.48
CA SER A 22 12.27 13.68 -8.35
C SER A 22 11.46 13.10 -9.51
N ARG A 23 12.16 12.85 -10.62
CA ARG A 23 11.63 12.11 -11.76
C ARG A 23 11.59 10.63 -11.42
N THR A 24 10.46 10.17 -10.90
CA THR A 24 10.12 8.75 -10.90
C THR A 24 9.74 8.35 -12.31
N VAL A 25 10.71 7.84 -13.08
CA VAL A 25 10.47 7.26 -14.41
C VAL A 25 10.18 5.76 -14.22
N LEU A 26 8.94 5.35 -14.49
CA LEU A 26 8.59 3.94 -14.65
C LEU A 26 8.31 3.64 -16.12
N ARG A 27 9.32 3.27 -16.92
CA ARG A 27 9.26 2.17 -17.91
C ARG A 27 10.47 2.14 -18.86
N GLY A 28 10.91 0.91 -19.12
CA GLY A 28 10.95 0.37 -20.48
C GLY A 28 12.31 0.31 -21.18
N GLU A 29 13.13 -0.69 -20.88
CA GLU A 29 13.99 -1.29 -21.90
C GLU A 29 13.89 -2.82 -21.87
N ARG A 30 13.69 -3.38 -23.07
CA ARG A 30 13.69 -4.81 -23.35
C ARG A 30 15.06 -5.40 -23.03
N GLY A 31 15.14 -6.09 -21.91
CA GLY A 31 16.20 -7.05 -21.58
C GLY A 31 15.54 -8.16 -20.79
N SER A 32 15.77 -9.41 -21.18
CA SER A 32 15.30 -10.61 -20.50
C SER A 32 15.56 -10.54 -18.99
N ASN A 33 14.51 -10.39 -18.19
CA ASN A 33 14.23 -11.04 -16.90
C ASN A 33 13.20 -10.20 -16.09
N VAL A 34 12.01 -10.80 -15.94
CA VAL A 34 11.02 -10.73 -14.85
C VAL A 34 10.36 -9.37 -14.52
N PRO A 35 9.01 -9.30 -14.42
CA PRO A 35 8.32 -8.18 -13.78
C PRO A 35 8.15 -8.39 -12.26
N ASP A 36 8.66 -7.42 -11.49
CA ASP A 36 8.57 -7.33 -10.02
C ASP A 36 7.16 -6.85 -9.57
N LEU A 37 6.65 -7.47 -8.49
CA LEU A 37 5.24 -7.49 -7.98
C LEU A 37 4.88 -6.39 -6.99
N PRO A 38 4.03 -6.54 -5.90
CA PRO A 38 3.79 -6.16 -4.44
C PRO A 38 4.64 -6.03 -3.20
N ASP A 39 5.56 -6.94 -2.97
CA ASP A 39 5.69 -7.36 -1.58
C ASP A 39 6.95 -6.75 -0.98
N PHE A 40 6.93 -6.30 0.28
CA PHE A 40 8.16 -5.96 0.99
C PHE A 40 8.76 -7.26 1.53
N ILE A 41 9.60 -7.92 0.73
CA ILE A 41 10.25 -9.18 1.12
C ILE A 41 11.73 -8.94 1.36
N ARG A 42 12.22 -9.45 2.48
CA ARG A 42 13.61 -9.43 2.85
C ARG A 42 14.40 -10.38 1.96
N GLU A 43 15.25 -9.81 1.14
CA GLU A 43 16.22 -10.54 0.32
C GLU A 43 17.64 -10.30 0.82
N ARG A 44 18.57 -11.15 0.40
CA ARG A 44 19.99 -11.04 0.73
C ARG A 44 20.78 -10.65 -0.51
N TYR A 45 21.61 -9.63 -0.40
CA TYR A 45 22.49 -9.21 -1.49
C TYR A 45 23.43 -10.35 -1.91
N ARG A 46 23.43 -10.67 -3.21
CA ARG A 46 24.32 -11.65 -3.82
C ARG A 46 25.39 -10.95 -4.64
N PRO A 47 26.68 -11.18 -4.35
CA PRO A 47 27.76 -10.51 -5.05
C PRO A 47 27.92 -11.04 -6.48
N ALA A 48 28.18 -10.15 -7.43
CA ALA A 48 28.51 -10.51 -8.81
C ALA A 48 29.98 -10.96 -8.95
N THR A 49 30.40 -11.92 -8.13
CA THR A 49 31.80 -12.38 -8.07
C THR A 49 32.23 -13.30 -9.23
N GLY A 50 31.33 -13.61 -10.18
CA GLY A 50 31.55 -14.57 -11.26
C GLY A 50 31.95 -13.97 -12.62
N GLU A 51 31.84 -12.65 -12.82
CA GLU A 51 32.06 -12.01 -14.12
C GLU A 51 33.39 -11.22 -14.16
N GLY A 52 34.43 -11.81 -14.75
CA GLY A 52 35.65 -11.11 -15.18
C GLY A 52 36.73 -10.82 -14.12
N ASP A 53 37.83 -10.19 -14.58
CA ASP A 53 38.96 -9.71 -13.77
C ASP A 53 38.55 -8.53 -12.88
N MET A 54 37.89 -8.84 -11.77
CA MET A 54 37.51 -7.86 -10.76
C MET A 54 38.73 -7.33 -10.00
N SER A 55 38.85 -6.01 -9.89
CA SER A 55 39.89 -5.37 -9.06
C SER A 55 39.79 -5.81 -7.58
N PHE A 56 40.91 -5.74 -6.85
CA PHE A 56 40.95 -6.08 -5.41
C PHE A 56 39.92 -5.29 -4.59
N LEU A 57 39.75 -3.99 -4.88
CA LEU A 57 38.77 -3.15 -4.20
C LEU A 57 37.34 -3.56 -4.54
N SER A 58 37.05 -3.85 -5.82
CA SER A 58 35.73 -4.33 -6.25
C SER A 58 35.36 -5.64 -5.56
N ARG A 59 36.31 -6.58 -5.49
CA ARG A 59 36.09 -7.87 -4.80
C ARG A 59 35.90 -7.70 -3.29
N SER A 60 36.63 -6.79 -2.66
CA SER A 60 36.50 -6.52 -1.22
C SER A 60 35.18 -5.84 -0.90
N TYR A 61 34.72 -4.94 -1.76
CA TYR A 61 33.41 -4.31 -1.69
C TYR A 61 32.28 -5.35 -1.79
N GLU A 62 32.28 -6.20 -2.82
CA GLU A 62 31.28 -7.28 -2.97
C GLU A 62 31.24 -8.22 -1.76
N ARG A 63 32.41 -8.56 -1.19
CA ARG A 63 32.50 -9.38 0.02
C ARG A 63 31.96 -8.69 1.27
N HIS A 64 32.18 -7.38 1.40
CA HIS A 64 31.72 -6.62 2.57
C HIS A 64 30.19 -6.58 2.67
N PHE A 65 29.51 -6.47 1.52
CA PHE A 65 28.05 -6.38 1.46
C PHE A 65 27.35 -7.72 1.22
N ASN A 66 28.12 -8.81 1.07
CA ASN A 66 27.55 -10.15 0.88
C ASN A 66 26.57 -10.49 2.02
N GLU A 67 25.42 -11.06 1.64
CA GLU A 67 24.33 -11.43 2.55
C GLU A 67 23.63 -10.29 3.30
N ARG A 68 23.93 -9.02 2.98
CA ARG A 68 23.23 -7.89 3.59
C ARG A 68 21.74 -7.94 3.26
N PRO A 69 20.84 -7.91 4.27
CA PRO A 69 19.42 -7.92 4.03
C PRO A 69 18.93 -6.58 3.48
N PHE A 70 18.01 -6.63 2.52
CA PHE A 70 17.28 -5.46 2.02
C PHE A 70 15.85 -5.87 1.68
N LEU A 71 14.92 -4.91 1.61
CA LEU A 71 13.56 -5.17 1.17
C LEU A 71 13.47 -5.03 -0.33
N THR A 72 13.11 -6.08 -1.05
CA THR A 72 12.52 -5.93 -2.37
C THR A 72 11.12 -5.35 -2.16
N HIS A 73 10.73 -4.34 -2.95
CA HIS A 73 9.39 -3.74 -2.90
C HIS A 73 8.80 -3.81 -4.28
N ALA A 74 7.48 -3.97 -4.30
CA ALA A 74 6.79 -4.23 -5.51
C ALA A 74 5.34 -3.60 -5.34
N CYS A 75 4.60 -3.10 -6.37
CA CYS A 75 3.22 -2.53 -6.31
C CYS A 75 2.18 -3.05 -7.36
N PHE A 76 0.99 -3.51 -6.92
CA PHE A 76 -0.13 -4.02 -7.76
C PHE A 76 -1.36 -3.23 -7.40
N LEU A 77 -2.17 -3.02 -8.43
CA LEU A 77 -3.49 -2.47 -8.29
C LEU A 77 -4.53 -3.48 -8.77
N TYR A 78 -5.49 -3.78 -7.90
CA TYR A 78 -6.64 -4.61 -8.25
C TYR A 78 -7.89 -3.74 -8.37
N LEU A 79 -8.45 -3.68 -9.57
CA LEU A 79 -9.77 -3.14 -9.79
C LEU A 79 -10.77 -4.28 -9.72
N THR A 80 -11.59 -4.29 -8.67
CA THR A 80 -12.60 -5.34 -8.46
C THR A 80 -14.00 -4.77 -8.63
N LYS A 81 -14.77 -5.31 -9.59
CA LYS A 81 -16.20 -5.03 -9.68
C LYS A 81 -16.95 -6.02 -8.79
N THR A 82 -17.62 -5.51 -7.76
CA THR A 82 -18.44 -6.30 -6.84
C THR A 82 -19.91 -5.88 -6.90
N THR A 83 -20.78 -6.61 -6.21
CA THR A 83 -22.21 -6.31 -6.09
C THR A 83 -22.52 -5.67 -4.75
N ARG A 84 -23.61 -4.90 -4.66
CA ARG A 84 -24.03 -4.22 -3.42
C ARG A 84 -24.19 -5.21 -2.26
N GLU A 85 -24.80 -6.37 -2.52
CA GLU A 85 -24.97 -7.41 -1.51
C GLU A 85 -23.63 -7.94 -0.98
N ARG A 86 -22.63 -8.09 -1.85
CA ARG A 86 -21.30 -8.57 -1.45
C ARG A 86 -20.53 -7.52 -0.65
N MET A 87 -20.66 -6.24 -0.98
CA MET A 87 -20.00 -5.14 -0.23
C MET A 87 -20.48 -5.03 1.23
N HIS A 88 -21.67 -5.53 1.53
CA HIS A 88 -22.24 -5.54 2.88
C HIS A 88 -22.05 -6.88 3.62
N MET A 89 -21.33 -7.86 3.05
CA MET A 89 -21.07 -9.13 3.72
C MET A 89 -20.20 -8.94 4.97
N ARG A 90 -20.43 -9.80 5.96
CA ARG A 90 -19.68 -9.87 7.22
C ARG A 90 -18.76 -11.09 7.25
N SER A 91 -17.77 -11.07 8.12
CA SER A 91 -16.75 -12.12 8.27
C SER A 91 -17.32 -13.50 8.63
N ASP A 92 -18.50 -13.56 9.23
CA ASP A 92 -19.24 -14.80 9.52
C ASP A 92 -19.69 -15.58 8.26
N PHE A 93 -19.68 -14.94 7.09
CA PHE A 93 -20.10 -15.54 5.81
C PHE A 93 -18.92 -15.61 4.83
N SER A 94 -18.14 -16.67 4.90
CA SER A 94 -17.05 -16.90 3.94
C SER A 94 -17.54 -17.57 2.64
N THR A 95 -16.99 -17.11 1.50
CA THR A 95 -17.18 -17.72 0.17
C THR A 95 -16.55 -19.11 0.02
N LEU A 96 -15.73 -19.56 0.98
CA LEU A 96 -15.18 -20.92 1.03
C LEU A 96 -16.26 -22.02 0.96
N CYS A 97 -17.51 -21.69 1.30
CA CYS A 97 -18.65 -22.61 1.32
C CYS A 97 -19.62 -22.47 0.14
N ARG A 98 -19.29 -21.73 -0.94
CA ARG A 98 -20.22 -21.51 -2.08
C ARG A 98 -19.80 -22.23 -3.36
N GLY A 99 -20.78 -22.79 -4.07
CA GLY A 99 -20.60 -23.53 -5.33
C GLY A 99 -20.44 -22.67 -6.60
N ASN A 100 -20.68 -21.36 -6.55
CA ASN A 100 -20.55 -20.45 -7.70
C ASN A 100 -19.68 -19.24 -7.34
N ILE A 101 -18.59 -19.04 -8.09
CA ILE A 101 -17.61 -17.97 -7.86
C ILE A 101 -18.13 -16.61 -8.37
N ILE A 102 -18.82 -16.59 -9.52
CA ILE A 102 -19.30 -15.37 -10.17
C ILE A 102 -20.75 -15.06 -9.75
N PRO A 103 -21.05 -13.86 -9.23
CA PRO A 103 -22.42 -13.45 -8.95
C PRO A 103 -23.25 -13.34 -10.23
N LYS A 104 -24.52 -13.75 -10.19
CA LYS A 104 -25.44 -13.74 -11.34
C LYS A 104 -25.70 -12.34 -11.92
N GLU A 105 -25.40 -11.29 -11.16
CA GLU A 105 -25.60 -9.87 -11.52
C GLU A 105 -24.51 -9.31 -12.44
N VAL A 106 -23.42 -10.06 -12.65
CA VAL A 106 -22.36 -9.68 -13.59
C VAL A 106 -22.79 -10.05 -15.02
N ASN A 107 -23.45 -9.10 -15.67
CA ASN A 107 -23.84 -9.21 -17.08
C ASN A 107 -22.72 -8.72 -18.01
N ARG A 108 -22.75 -9.16 -19.27
CA ARG A 108 -21.77 -8.76 -20.30
C ARG A 108 -21.66 -7.25 -20.45
N GLU A 109 -22.78 -6.53 -20.44
CA GLU A 109 -22.81 -5.06 -20.55
C GLU A 109 -22.14 -4.37 -19.35
N SER A 110 -22.38 -4.87 -18.12
CA SER A 110 -21.79 -4.26 -16.92
C SER A 110 -20.29 -4.55 -16.81
N ALA A 111 -19.83 -5.68 -17.37
CA ALA A 111 -18.42 -5.98 -17.55
C ALA A 111 -17.77 -5.06 -18.59
N THR A 112 -18.41 -4.81 -19.74
CA THR A 112 -17.89 -3.88 -20.76
C THR A 112 -17.71 -2.48 -20.19
N LYS A 113 -18.73 -1.92 -19.54
CA LYS A 113 -18.65 -0.59 -18.89
C LYS A 113 -17.54 -0.51 -17.85
N PHE A 114 -17.29 -1.60 -17.13
CA PHE A 114 -16.23 -1.66 -16.13
C PHE A 114 -14.84 -1.69 -16.77
N LEU A 115 -14.65 -2.47 -17.84
CA LEU A 115 -13.39 -2.48 -18.57
C LEU A 115 -13.10 -1.12 -19.21
N GLU A 116 -14.11 -0.45 -19.78
CA GLU A 116 -13.97 0.91 -20.31
C GLU A 116 -13.55 1.91 -19.22
N ALA A 117 -14.17 1.84 -18.03
CA ALA A 117 -13.78 2.68 -16.90
C ALA A 117 -12.36 2.38 -16.40
N ALA A 118 -11.97 1.11 -16.38
CA ALA A 118 -10.62 0.68 -16.00
C ALA A 118 -9.56 1.15 -17.01
N GLU A 119 -9.85 1.10 -18.31
CA GLU A 119 -8.97 1.64 -19.36
C GLU A 119 -8.83 3.17 -19.26
N GLN A 120 -9.93 3.87 -18.98
CA GLN A 120 -9.89 5.32 -18.74
C GLN A 120 -9.03 5.65 -17.51
N PHE A 121 -9.21 4.91 -16.41
CA PHE A 121 -8.41 5.05 -15.20
C PHE A 121 -6.92 4.79 -15.48
N GLU A 122 -6.60 3.71 -16.20
CA GLU A 122 -5.23 3.36 -16.59
C GLU A 122 -4.58 4.51 -17.39
N ARG A 123 -5.31 5.04 -18.36
CA ARG A 123 -4.85 6.14 -19.20
C ARG A 123 -4.58 7.40 -18.40
N ILE A 124 -5.48 7.81 -17.51
CA ILE A 124 -5.31 9.01 -16.67
C ILE A 124 -4.02 8.90 -15.82
N LEU A 125 -3.77 7.74 -15.23
CA LEU A 125 -2.57 7.54 -14.41
C LEU A 125 -1.30 7.48 -15.23
N ASN A 126 -1.31 6.82 -16.39
CA ASN A 126 -0.17 6.81 -17.30
C ASN A 126 0.15 8.21 -17.85
N ASP A 127 -0.89 8.99 -18.18
CA ASP A 127 -0.75 10.36 -18.70
C ASP A 127 -0.20 11.33 -17.64
N SER A 128 -0.33 11.01 -16.34
CA SER A 128 0.25 11.80 -15.25
C SER A 128 1.78 11.83 -15.28
N GLY A 129 2.43 10.82 -15.89
CA GLY A 129 3.89 10.70 -15.97
C GLY A 129 4.60 10.34 -14.66
N PHE A 130 3.87 10.26 -13.53
CA PHE A 130 4.42 9.86 -12.23
C PHE A 130 4.40 8.35 -12.02
N LEU A 131 3.41 7.68 -12.61
CA LEU A 131 3.16 6.25 -12.49
C LEU A 131 3.02 5.63 -13.87
N THR A 132 3.29 4.33 -13.96
CA THR A 132 2.99 3.58 -15.17
C THR A 132 2.42 2.23 -14.81
N LEU A 133 1.20 2.01 -15.29
CA LEU A 133 0.46 0.79 -15.09
C LEU A 133 0.79 -0.20 -16.21
N VAL A 134 0.99 -1.45 -15.81
CA VAL A 134 1.16 -2.58 -16.71
C VAL A 134 0.07 -3.58 -16.40
N ARG A 135 -0.82 -3.80 -17.38
CA ARG A 135 -1.84 -4.82 -17.25
C ARG A 135 -1.19 -6.21 -17.26
N LEU A 136 -1.44 -6.98 -16.21
CA LEU A 136 -1.02 -8.38 -16.13
C LEU A 136 -1.83 -9.25 -17.11
N THR A 137 -1.13 -10.19 -17.71
CA THR A 137 -1.70 -11.26 -18.54
C THR A 137 -2.31 -12.36 -17.68
N GLY A 138 -3.13 -13.23 -18.28
CA GLY A 138 -3.70 -14.38 -17.58
C GLY A 138 -2.63 -15.28 -16.98
N ASP A 139 -1.57 -15.56 -17.75
CA ASP A 139 -0.45 -16.41 -17.34
C ASP A 139 0.34 -15.79 -16.18
N GLU A 140 0.52 -14.47 -16.15
CA GLU A 140 1.16 -13.78 -15.01
C GLU A 140 0.29 -13.85 -13.73
N ILE A 141 -1.04 -13.96 -13.86
CA ILE A 141 -1.95 -14.07 -12.72
C ILE A 141 -2.01 -15.51 -12.20
N THR A 142 -2.26 -16.48 -13.09
CA THR A 142 -2.49 -17.88 -12.72
C THR A 142 -1.21 -18.69 -12.60
N GLY A 143 -0.17 -18.30 -13.32
CA GLY A 143 1.05 -19.07 -13.46
C GLY A 143 1.05 -19.94 -14.71
N THR A 144 2.25 -20.45 -15.02
CA THR A 144 2.52 -21.42 -16.08
C THR A 144 3.16 -22.67 -15.47
N ALA A 145 3.41 -23.70 -16.26
CA ALA A 145 4.07 -24.91 -15.77
C ALA A 145 5.47 -24.66 -15.17
N ASP A 146 6.17 -23.62 -15.66
CA ASP A 146 7.57 -23.34 -15.32
C ASP A 146 7.72 -22.13 -14.37
N CYS A 147 6.74 -21.23 -14.32
CA CYS A 147 6.83 -19.98 -13.55
C CYS A 147 5.55 -19.71 -12.75
N PRO A 148 5.65 -19.41 -11.45
CA PRO A 148 4.51 -19.09 -10.63
C PRO A 148 3.85 -17.78 -10.99
N GLY A 149 2.54 -17.82 -11.03
CA GLY A 149 1.70 -16.64 -11.14
C GLY A 149 1.55 -15.90 -9.82
N LEU A 150 0.91 -14.75 -9.90
CA LEU A 150 0.58 -13.91 -8.75
C LEU A 150 -0.21 -14.66 -7.67
N LEU A 151 -1.20 -15.47 -8.04
CA LEU A 151 -2.01 -16.19 -7.04
C LEU A 151 -1.14 -17.16 -6.21
N GLU A 152 -0.25 -17.90 -6.84
CA GLU A 152 0.66 -18.82 -6.15
C GLU A 152 1.64 -18.08 -5.23
N ARG A 153 2.14 -16.94 -5.67
CA ARG A 153 3.04 -16.07 -4.88
C ARG A 153 2.34 -15.50 -3.65
N TYR A 154 1.11 -15.02 -3.82
CA TYR A 154 0.28 -14.56 -2.71
C TYR A 154 0.02 -15.69 -1.71
N PHE A 155 -0.41 -16.87 -2.18
CA PHE A 155 -0.70 -18.00 -1.32
C PHE A 155 0.50 -18.60 -0.60
N SER A 156 1.72 -18.39 -1.12
CA SER A 156 2.97 -18.82 -0.49
C SER A 156 3.68 -17.70 0.29
N LEU A 157 3.12 -16.47 0.28
CA LEU A 157 3.73 -15.26 0.82
C LEU A 157 5.20 -15.10 0.37
N SER A 158 5.47 -15.32 -0.93
CA SER A 158 6.82 -15.33 -1.48
C SER A 158 6.87 -14.80 -2.91
N LEU A 159 7.91 -14.02 -3.20
CA LEU A 159 8.22 -13.50 -4.54
C LEU A 159 9.15 -14.43 -5.35
N SER A 160 9.58 -15.56 -4.79
CA SER A 160 10.55 -16.42 -5.47
C SER A 160 9.96 -17.12 -6.70
N GLU A 161 10.77 -17.27 -7.75
CA GLU A 161 10.41 -18.02 -8.98
C GLU A 161 10.19 -19.53 -8.73
N THR A 162 10.60 -20.03 -7.57
CA THR A 162 10.38 -21.41 -7.15
C THR A 162 9.31 -21.46 -6.07
N THR A 163 8.04 -21.60 -6.45
CA THR A 163 6.96 -21.84 -5.48
C THR A 163 6.85 -23.33 -5.20
N SER A 164 7.07 -23.71 -3.94
CA SER A 164 6.48 -24.92 -3.40
C SER A 164 5.04 -24.60 -3.00
N LEU A 165 4.09 -25.46 -3.36
CA LEU A 165 2.74 -25.38 -2.81
C LEU A 165 2.83 -25.60 -1.30
N GLN A 166 2.23 -24.69 -0.53
CA GLN A 166 2.25 -24.72 0.93
C GLN A 166 0.83 -24.83 1.47
N ASP A 167 0.67 -25.62 2.53
CA ASP A 167 -0.61 -25.72 3.22
C ASP A 167 -0.94 -24.44 3.97
N ILE A 168 -2.20 -24.03 3.94
CA ILE A 168 -2.71 -22.87 4.67
C ILE A 168 -3.53 -23.38 5.85
N GLU A 169 -3.12 -22.99 7.06
CA GLU A 169 -3.85 -23.26 8.28
C GLU A 169 -4.58 -21.98 8.71
N LEU A 170 -5.90 -22.04 8.68
CA LEU A 170 -6.81 -20.99 9.14
C LEU A 170 -7.38 -21.40 10.50
N GLY A 171 -6.62 -21.18 11.57
CA GLY A 171 -7.05 -21.42 12.94
C GLY A 171 -7.71 -20.20 13.58
N ALA A 172 -8.42 -20.40 14.69
CA ALA A 172 -9.09 -19.32 15.44
C ALA A 172 -8.13 -18.25 16.02
N GLU A 173 -6.85 -18.61 16.22
CA GLU A 173 -5.82 -17.69 16.74
C GLU A 173 -4.55 -17.64 15.87
N VAL A 174 -4.44 -18.52 14.88
CA VAL A 174 -3.20 -18.68 14.10
C VAL A 174 -3.54 -18.80 12.63
N LEU A 175 -3.11 -17.80 11.87
CA LEU A 175 -2.98 -17.87 10.43
C LEU A 175 -1.55 -18.30 10.10
N ARG A 176 -1.40 -19.41 9.37
CA ARG A 176 -0.10 -19.94 8.96
C ARG A 176 -0.13 -20.39 7.51
N VAL A 177 0.93 -20.05 6.78
CA VAL A 177 1.15 -20.45 5.38
C VAL A 177 2.45 -21.23 5.35
N GLY A 178 2.39 -22.55 5.14
CA GLY A 178 3.55 -23.43 5.29
C GLY A 178 4.18 -23.26 6.67
N ASN A 179 5.45 -22.87 6.75
CA ASN A 179 6.11 -22.59 8.05
C ASN A 179 5.94 -21.14 8.52
N LYS A 180 5.42 -20.25 7.67
CA LYS A 180 5.31 -18.82 7.93
C LYS A 180 4.09 -18.54 8.79
N ARG A 181 4.32 -18.04 9.99
CA ARG A 181 3.27 -17.58 10.90
C ARG A 181 2.98 -16.12 10.60
N VAL A 182 1.70 -15.78 10.51
CA VAL A 182 1.25 -14.45 10.10
C VAL A 182 0.76 -13.67 11.31
N CYS A 183 1.08 -12.38 11.35
CA CYS A 183 0.46 -11.39 12.23
C CYS A 183 -0.18 -10.29 11.39
N LEU A 184 -1.44 -9.98 11.70
CA LEU A 184 -2.22 -8.95 11.01
C LEU A 184 -2.50 -7.79 11.96
N HIS A 185 -2.27 -6.56 11.49
CA HIS A 185 -2.71 -5.34 12.16
C HIS A 185 -3.64 -4.57 11.25
N THR A 186 -4.81 -4.16 11.76
CA THR A 186 -5.85 -3.50 10.98
C THR A 186 -6.06 -2.06 11.45
N LEU A 187 -6.41 -1.20 10.49
CA LEU A 187 -6.92 0.16 10.71
C LEU A 187 -8.32 0.20 10.13
N SER A 188 -9.31 -0.21 10.93
CA SER A 188 -10.71 -0.34 10.53
C SER A 188 -11.67 0.55 11.29
N ASP A 189 -11.25 1.18 12.40
CA ASP A 189 -12.06 2.09 13.21
C ASP A 189 -11.51 3.52 13.16
N THR A 190 -12.41 4.50 13.00
CA THR A 190 -12.07 5.93 13.04
C THR A 190 -11.47 6.38 14.37
N GLU A 191 -11.79 5.74 15.49
CA GLU A 191 -11.21 6.07 16.80
C GLU A 191 -9.73 5.66 16.94
N ASP A 192 -9.29 4.74 16.08
CA ASP A 192 -7.92 4.24 16.02
C ASP A 192 -7.05 5.03 15.03
N LEU A 193 -7.63 6.00 14.31
CA LEU A 193 -6.95 6.86 13.35
C LEU A 193 -6.50 8.18 13.99
N PRO A 194 -5.49 8.85 13.40
CA PRO A 194 -5.06 10.17 13.83
C PRO A 194 -6.14 11.23 13.58
N GLY A 195 -6.13 12.29 14.38
CA GLY A 195 -7.05 13.42 14.19
C GLY A 195 -6.77 14.24 12.92
N ARG A 196 -5.61 14.06 12.29
CA ARG A 196 -5.22 14.69 11.02
C ARG A 196 -4.34 13.74 10.22
N VAL A 197 -4.53 13.76 8.91
CA VAL A 197 -3.67 13.07 7.94
C VAL A 197 -3.14 14.09 6.95
N GLY A 198 -1.99 13.79 6.35
CA GLY A 198 -1.34 14.63 5.34
C GLY A 198 -0.84 13.78 4.18
N THR A 199 -0.46 14.43 3.08
CA THR A 199 0.18 13.77 1.94
C THR A 199 1.55 13.22 2.29
N ASP A 200 2.25 13.94 3.18
CA ASP A 200 3.62 13.66 3.55
C ASP A 200 3.87 13.97 5.03
N THR A 201 4.93 13.36 5.53
CA THR A 201 5.45 13.51 6.87
C THR A 201 6.96 13.75 6.80
N ARG A 202 7.44 14.66 7.65
CA ARG A 202 8.87 14.93 7.81
C ARG A 202 9.59 13.71 8.38
N TYR A 203 10.56 13.19 7.65
CA TYR A 203 11.42 12.12 8.11
C TYR A 203 12.64 12.68 8.83
N GLU A 204 12.57 12.74 10.16
CA GLU A 204 13.57 13.42 10.99
C GLU A 204 14.99 12.86 10.81
N ARG A 205 15.15 11.56 10.55
CA ARG A 205 16.48 10.93 10.43
C ARG A 205 17.29 11.43 9.23
N LEU A 206 16.63 11.93 8.19
CA LEU A 206 17.27 12.48 6.99
C LEU A 206 16.99 13.97 6.80
N SER A 207 16.26 14.59 7.72
CA SER A 207 16.01 16.03 7.73
C SER A 207 17.09 16.75 8.53
N THR A 208 17.32 18.01 8.21
CA THR A 208 18.22 18.91 8.94
C THR A 208 17.49 20.20 9.29
N ASP A 209 18.09 21.05 10.12
CA ASP A 209 17.53 22.38 10.43
C ASP A 209 17.35 23.27 9.19
N ARG A 210 17.98 22.93 8.06
CA ARG A 210 17.95 23.69 6.80
C ARG A 210 17.23 22.98 5.66
N SER A 211 16.85 21.71 5.82
CA SER A 211 16.28 20.92 4.73
C SER A 211 15.40 19.80 5.26
N ASP A 212 14.18 19.72 4.77
CA ASP A 212 13.24 18.67 5.15
C ASP A 212 13.27 17.54 4.12
N CYS A 213 13.44 16.31 4.60
CA CYS A 213 13.21 15.11 3.80
C CYS A 213 11.78 14.64 4.09
N LEU A 214 10.90 14.78 3.12
CA LEU A 214 9.50 14.39 3.23
C LEU A 214 9.34 12.98 2.66
N LEU A 215 8.56 12.15 3.36
CA LEU A 215 8.11 10.84 2.91
C LEU A 215 6.58 10.79 3.00
N SER A 216 5.94 9.86 2.32
CA SER A 216 4.50 9.60 2.42
C SER A 216 4.09 9.39 3.87
N PHE A 217 2.85 9.74 4.17
CA PHE A 217 2.31 9.58 5.52
C PHE A 217 2.33 8.11 5.98
N ALA A 218 2.17 7.15 5.05
CA ALA A 218 2.25 5.71 5.31
C ALA A 218 3.66 5.10 5.19
N ALA A 219 4.70 5.89 4.96
CA ALA A 219 6.09 5.40 4.89
C ALA A 219 6.54 4.53 6.09
N PRO A 220 6.10 4.78 7.35
CA PRO A 220 6.43 3.92 8.49
C PRO A 220 6.05 2.44 8.32
N VAL A 221 4.93 2.16 7.66
CA VAL A 221 4.40 0.80 7.44
C VAL A 221 4.69 0.23 6.05
N GLY A 222 5.38 1.01 5.19
CA GLY A 222 5.92 0.56 3.92
C GLY A 222 7.43 0.32 4.01
N LEU A 223 8.22 1.10 3.26
CA LEU A 223 9.66 0.90 3.12
C LEU A 223 10.45 0.94 4.45
N LEU A 224 9.94 1.63 5.47
CA LEU A 224 10.62 1.76 6.77
C LEU A 224 10.40 0.57 7.70
N LEU A 225 9.45 -0.33 7.39
CA LEU A 225 9.15 -1.51 8.19
C LEU A 225 10.05 -2.68 7.76
N SER A 226 11.10 -2.94 8.55
CA SER A 226 12.17 -3.90 8.22
C SER A 226 11.83 -5.38 8.46
N CYS A 227 10.67 -5.84 8.00
CA CYS A 227 10.24 -7.24 8.05
C CYS A 227 9.54 -7.67 6.76
N ASP A 228 9.31 -8.97 6.60
CA ASP A 228 8.49 -9.47 5.50
C ASP A 228 7.02 -9.09 5.75
N HIS A 229 6.46 -8.27 4.86
CA HIS A 229 5.09 -7.79 5.02
C HIS A 229 4.39 -7.41 3.71
N LEU A 230 3.05 -7.43 3.77
CA LEU A 230 2.12 -6.87 2.80
C LEU A 230 1.41 -5.69 3.46
N TYR A 231 1.38 -4.55 2.77
CA TYR A 231 0.55 -3.42 3.16
C TYR A 231 -0.63 -3.28 2.19
N ASN A 232 -1.80 -3.77 2.61
CA ASN A 232 -2.98 -3.71 1.76
C ASN A 232 -3.76 -2.40 2.00
N GLN A 233 -4.04 -1.70 0.90
CA GLN A 233 -4.70 -0.40 0.87
C GLN A 233 -6.01 -0.54 0.08
N TYR A 234 -7.14 -0.50 0.77
CA TYR A 234 -8.45 -0.69 0.17
C TYR A 234 -9.22 0.63 0.14
N VAL A 235 -9.78 0.95 -1.03
CA VAL A 235 -10.75 2.03 -1.20
C VAL A 235 -11.97 1.46 -1.91
N PHE A 236 -13.10 1.53 -1.24
CA PHE A 236 -14.39 1.08 -1.74
C PHE A 236 -15.16 2.28 -2.30
N LEU A 237 -15.31 2.29 -3.62
CA LEU A 237 -16.08 3.31 -4.34
C LEU A 237 -17.55 2.89 -4.39
N GLU A 238 -18.35 3.49 -3.51
CA GLU A 238 -19.78 3.24 -3.34
C GLU A 238 -20.63 4.42 -3.83
N ASP A 239 -21.96 4.29 -3.71
CA ASP A 239 -22.89 5.38 -3.97
C ASP A 239 -22.81 6.40 -2.81
N SER A 240 -22.08 7.49 -3.04
CA SER A 240 -21.89 8.55 -2.05
C SER A 240 -23.21 9.14 -1.56
N ASP A 241 -24.22 9.30 -2.43
CA ASP A 241 -25.52 9.88 -2.04
C ASP A 241 -26.27 8.93 -1.09
N GLU A 242 -26.18 7.62 -1.33
CA GLU A 242 -26.75 6.60 -0.45
C GLU A 242 -26.08 6.61 0.94
N ASN A 243 -24.75 6.74 0.97
CA ASN A 243 -23.96 6.85 2.19
C ASN A 243 -24.35 8.09 3.00
N LEU A 244 -24.48 9.26 2.36
CA LEU A 244 -24.91 10.49 3.03
C LEU A 244 -26.34 10.37 3.59
N ARG A 245 -27.29 9.80 2.84
CA ARG A 245 -28.66 9.55 3.33
C ARG A 245 -28.68 8.61 4.53
N MET A 246 -27.82 7.60 4.56
CA MET A 246 -27.65 6.73 5.72
C MET A 246 -27.18 7.53 6.94
N PHE A 247 -26.18 8.40 6.77
CA PHE A 247 -25.67 9.26 7.84
C PHE A 247 -26.73 10.25 8.34
N GLU A 248 -27.50 10.88 7.46
CA GLU A 248 -28.63 11.74 7.85
C GLU A 248 -29.67 10.98 8.69
N LYS A 249 -29.98 9.73 8.32
CA LYS A 249 -30.89 8.88 9.09
C LYS A 249 -30.30 8.54 10.46
N ARG A 250 -29.00 8.22 10.53
CA ARG A 250 -28.28 7.97 11.80
C ARG A 250 -28.28 9.21 12.70
N ALA A 251 -27.98 10.39 12.17
CA ALA A 251 -28.01 11.66 12.90
C ALA A 251 -29.40 11.97 13.47
N ARG A 252 -30.47 11.77 12.69
CA ARG A 252 -31.86 11.92 13.17
C ARG A 252 -32.21 10.95 14.29
N ASN A 253 -31.78 9.69 14.19
CA ASN A 253 -31.98 8.70 15.25
C ASN A 253 -31.20 9.04 16.52
N MET A 254 -29.96 9.51 16.40
CA MET A 254 -29.18 9.98 17.54
C MET A 254 -29.82 11.20 18.20
N GLN A 255 -30.42 12.11 17.42
CA GLN A 255 -31.14 13.27 17.94
C GLN A 255 -32.35 12.86 18.79
N SER A 256 -33.15 11.89 18.35
CA SER A 256 -34.33 11.44 19.10
C SER A 256 -33.95 10.75 20.42
N LEU A 257 -32.78 10.09 20.45
CA LEU A 257 -32.22 9.42 21.63
C LEU A 257 -31.28 10.32 22.46
N SER A 258 -31.05 11.57 22.04
CA SER A 258 -30.05 12.47 22.62
C SER A 258 -30.40 12.97 24.04
N ARG A 259 -31.68 12.91 24.42
CA ARG A 259 -32.14 13.22 25.79
C ARG A 259 -31.62 12.22 26.83
N TYR A 260 -31.21 11.04 26.41
CA TYR A 260 -30.82 9.93 27.28
C TYR A 260 -29.31 9.69 27.36
N SER A 261 -28.51 10.31 26.48
CA SER A 261 -27.05 10.14 26.49
C SER A 261 -26.33 11.33 25.87
N ARG A 262 -25.34 11.87 26.60
CA ARG A 262 -24.41 12.90 26.11
C ARG A 262 -23.53 12.39 24.97
N GLY A 263 -23.20 11.09 24.95
CA GLY A 263 -22.43 10.49 23.85
C GLY A 263 -23.16 10.56 22.51
N ASN A 264 -24.49 10.36 22.52
CA ASN A 264 -25.31 10.49 21.30
C ASN A 264 -25.34 11.93 20.76
N GLN A 265 -25.19 12.93 21.63
CA GLN A 265 -25.11 14.33 21.20
C GLN A 265 -23.80 14.60 20.46
N ILE A 266 -22.67 14.13 21.01
CA ILE A 266 -21.34 14.29 20.40
C ILE A 266 -21.26 13.55 19.06
N ASN A 267 -21.71 12.29 19.01
CA ASN A 267 -21.68 11.51 17.77
C ASN A 267 -22.56 12.14 16.68
N LYS A 268 -23.70 12.74 17.07
CA LYS A 268 -24.50 13.50 16.13
C LYS A 268 -23.73 14.70 15.58
N GLU A 269 -23.08 15.48 16.44
CA GLU A 269 -22.31 16.66 16.02
C GLU A 269 -21.21 16.27 15.01
N TRP A 270 -20.53 15.14 15.21
CA TRP A 270 -19.55 14.62 14.26
C TRP A 270 -20.16 14.20 12.93
N ILE A 271 -21.31 13.51 12.94
CA ILE A 271 -22.01 13.16 11.71
C ILE A 271 -22.47 14.43 10.96
N ASP A 272 -23.01 15.42 11.68
CA ASP A 272 -23.43 16.68 11.06
C ASP A 272 -22.21 17.43 10.46
N GLN A 273 -21.04 17.40 11.12
CA GLN A 273 -19.79 17.95 10.55
C GLN A 273 -19.39 17.22 9.26
N TYR A 274 -19.38 15.88 9.27
CA TYR A 274 -19.09 15.07 8.09
C TYR A 274 -20.03 15.40 6.92
N LEU A 275 -21.34 15.46 7.18
CA LEU A 275 -22.35 15.82 6.17
C LEU A 275 -22.11 17.23 5.62
N ASN A 276 -21.82 18.20 6.50
CA ASN A 276 -21.56 19.58 6.08
C ASN A 276 -20.31 19.69 5.21
N GLU A 277 -19.23 18.99 5.54
CA GLU A 277 -18.02 18.96 4.71
C GLU A 277 -18.28 18.33 3.34
N ALA A 278 -18.97 17.18 3.32
CA ALA A 278 -19.35 16.50 2.08
C ALA A 278 -20.14 17.43 1.15
N HIS A 279 -21.15 18.13 1.67
CA HIS A 279 -21.97 19.04 0.87
C HIS A 279 -21.26 20.34 0.50
N SER A 280 -20.44 20.90 1.40
CA SER A 280 -19.80 22.21 1.18
C SER A 280 -18.69 22.14 0.14
N PHE A 281 -17.93 21.04 0.13
CA PHE A 281 -16.80 20.85 -0.78
C PHE A 281 -17.09 19.87 -1.93
N GLY A 282 -18.27 19.24 -1.93
CA GLY A 282 -18.63 18.25 -2.95
C GLY A 282 -17.81 16.96 -2.86
N LEU A 283 -17.39 16.58 -1.65
CA LEU A 283 -16.54 15.41 -1.42
C LEU A 283 -17.33 14.11 -1.58
N GLN A 284 -16.69 13.10 -2.14
CA GLN A 284 -17.27 11.78 -2.29
C GLN A 284 -17.01 10.93 -1.05
N SER A 285 -18.10 10.45 -0.43
CA SER A 285 -18.04 9.52 0.69
C SER A 285 -17.62 8.14 0.19
N VAL A 286 -16.51 7.65 0.70
CA VAL A 286 -15.95 6.32 0.39
C VAL A 286 -15.71 5.55 1.66
N ARG A 287 -15.50 4.25 1.51
CA ARG A 287 -15.05 3.38 2.60
C ARG A 287 -13.58 3.04 2.40
N ALA A 288 -12.80 3.03 3.46
CA ALA A 288 -11.40 2.68 3.40
C ALA A 288 -11.03 1.63 4.46
N HIS A 289 -10.00 0.85 4.16
CA HIS A 289 -9.36 -0.06 5.10
C HIS A 289 -7.89 -0.18 4.77
N PHE A 290 -7.08 -0.26 5.82
CA PHE A 290 -5.65 -0.47 5.69
C PHE A 290 -5.22 -1.57 6.65
N ASN A 291 -4.37 -2.49 6.19
CA ASN A 291 -3.78 -3.47 7.07
C ASN A 291 -2.33 -3.81 6.72
N VAL A 292 -1.59 -4.21 7.74
CA VAL A 292 -0.23 -4.72 7.62
C VAL A 292 -0.26 -6.21 7.97
N LEU A 293 -0.02 -7.05 6.97
CA LEU A 293 0.12 -8.49 7.12
C LEU A 293 1.61 -8.81 7.10
N ALA A 294 2.20 -9.12 8.25
CA ALA A 294 3.61 -9.47 8.36
C ALA A 294 3.79 -10.93 8.78
N TRP A 295 4.91 -11.55 8.42
CA TRP A 295 5.16 -12.96 8.75
C TRP A 295 6.62 -13.25 9.08
N SER A 296 6.84 -14.39 9.74
CA SER A 296 8.15 -15.01 9.94
C SER A 296 7.98 -16.52 10.12
N ASP A 297 9.02 -17.27 9.79
CA ASP A 297 9.13 -18.70 10.10
C ASP A 297 9.63 -18.97 11.54
N ASP A 298 10.17 -17.96 12.23
CA ASP A 298 10.54 -18.01 13.65
C ASP A 298 9.49 -17.36 14.55
N VAL A 299 9.10 -18.10 15.60
CA VAL A 299 8.15 -17.65 16.62
C VAL A 299 8.69 -16.47 17.43
N GLN A 300 9.99 -16.43 17.71
CA GLN A 300 10.58 -15.33 18.49
C GLN A 300 10.66 -14.06 17.64
N GLU A 301 11.13 -14.17 16.39
CA GLU A 301 11.13 -13.05 15.45
C GLU A 301 9.72 -12.51 15.22
N LEU A 302 8.69 -13.37 15.06
CA LEU A 302 7.31 -12.91 14.89
C LEU A 302 6.83 -12.01 16.04
N ARG A 303 7.23 -12.30 17.29
CA ARG A 303 6.90 -11.45 18.44
C ARG A 303 7.54 -10.07 18.33
N HIS A 304 8.76 -10.00 17.79
CA HIS A 304 9.46 -8.73 17.56
C HIS A 304 8.79 -7.97 16.42
N ILE A 305 8.53 -8.63 15.29
CA ILE A 305 7.80 -8.07 14.14
C ILE A 305 6.46 -7.48 14.59
N ARG A 306 5.69 -8.20 15.41
CA ARG A 306 4.41 -7.70 15.92
C ARG A 306 4.57 -6.38 16.68
N ASN A 307 5.59 -6.28 17.54
CA ASN A 307 5.85 -5.06 18.30
C ASN A 307 6.37 -3.93 17.39
N ASP A 308 7.18 -4.26 16.39
CA ASP A 308 7.72 -3.31 15.43
C ASP A 308 6.61 -2.71 14.56
N VAL A 309 5.71 -3.54 14.02
CA VAL A 309 4.52 -3.09 13.27
C VAL A 309 3.66 -2.19 14.15
N GLY A 310 3.40 -2.59 15.40
CA GLY A 310 2.66 -1.76 16.35
C GLY A 310 3.33 -0.41 16.61
N SER A 311 4.65 -0.38 16.67
CA SER A 311 5.44 0.84 16.87
C SER A 311 5.41 1.75 15.63
N GLN A 312 5.48 1.19 14.42
CA GLN A 312 5.38 1.97 13.18
C GLN A 312 3.99 2.59 13.00
N LEU A 313 2.92 1.83 13.31
CA LEU A 313 1.56 2.37 13.31
C LEU A 313 1.40 3.51 14.33
N ALA A 314 2.01 3.40 15.51
CA ALA A 314 2.01 4.47 16.50
C ALA A 314 2.77 5.72 16.04
N LEU A 315 3.80 5.60 15.18
CA LEU A 315 4.48 6.75 14.56
C LEU A 315 3.57 7.49 13.56
N MET A 316 2.59 6.80 12.97
CA MET A 316 1.51 7.42 12.19
C MET A 316 0.38 7.96 13.08
N GLU A 317 0.57 8.01 14.40
CA GLU A 317 -0.44 8.36 15.41
C GLU A 317 -1.69 7.45 15.37
N CYS A 318 -1.57 6.27 14.76
CA CYS A 318 -2.63 5.27 14.73
C CYS A 318 -2.52 4.34 15.95
N ARG A 319 -3.66 3.85 16.44
CA ARG A 319 -3.70 2.81 17.48
C ARG A 319 -3.58 1.44 16.82
N PRO A 320 -2.53 0.66 17.09
CA PRO A 320 -2.36 -0.63 16.45
C PRO A 320 -3.36 -1.65 17.00
N ARG A 321 -4.25 -2.16 16.14
CA ARG A 321 -5.15 -3.27 16.47
C ARG A 321 -4.63 -4.56 15.86
N HIS A 322 -4.14 -5.46 16.70
CA HIS A 322 -3.79 -6.81 16.26
C HIS A 322 -5.06 -7.64 16.07
N ASN A 323 -5.45 -7.89 14.81
CA ASN A 323 -6.67 -8.63 14.51
C ASN A 323 -6.37 -10.12 14.38
N THR A 324 -6.88 -10.92 15.30
CA THR A 324 -6.79 -12.40 15.29
C THR A 324 -8.07 -13.07 14.80
N VAL A 325 -9.21 -12.38 14.89
CA VAL A 325 -10.53 -12.94 14.60
C VAL A 325 -10.79 -12.95 13.09
N ASP A 326 -10.59 -11.81 12.43
CA ASP A 326 -10.87 -11.66 11.00
C ASP A 326 -9.65 -11.91 10.12
N ALA A 327 -8.53 -12.35 10.71
CA ALA A 327 -7.26 -12.54 10.00
C ALA A 327 -7.40 -13.46 8.78
N ALA A 328 -8.11 -14.58 8.93
CA ALA A 328 -8.37 -15.52 7.85
C ALA A 328 -9.24 -14.90 6.74
N THR A 329 -10.31 -14.20 7.12
CA THR A 329 -11.22 -13.53 6.19
C THR A 329 -10.52 -12.41 5.42
N LEU A 330 -9.73 -11.58 6.11
CA LEU A 330 -8.98 -10.48 5.51
C LEU A 330 -7.86 -10.99 4.59
N TYR A 331 -7.16 -12.07 4.98
CA TYR A 331 -6.19 -12.72 4.09
C TYR A 331 -6.87 -13.29 2.84
N TRP A 332 -8.05 -13.90 2.98
CA TRP A 332 -8.80 -14.42 1.84
C TRP A 332 -9.32 -13.31 0.92
N ALA A 333 -9.83 -12.22 1.48
CA ALA A 333 -10.31 -11.06 0.73
C ALA A 333 -9.18 -10.31 0.01
N GLY A 334 -7.95 -10.36 0.54
CA GLY A 334 -6.76 -9.77 -0.08
C GLY A 334 -6.20 -10.54 -1.27
N MET A 335 -6.72 -11.74 -1.56
CA MET A 335 -6.35 -12.45 -2.77
C MET A 335 -6.68 -11.61 -4.01
N PRO A 336 -5.80 -11.56 -5.03
CA PRO A 336 -6.04 -10.87 -6.29
C PRO A 336 -7.45 -11.17 -6.86
N GLY A 337 -8.25 -10.12 -7.03
CA GLY A 337 -9.62 -10.23 -7.56
C GLY A 337 -10.71 -10.64 -6.56
N ASN A 338 -10.38 -10.87 -5.29
CA ASN A 338 -11.33 -11.32 -4.26
C ASN A 338 -11.75 -10.23 -3.26
N ALA A 339 -11.36 -8.98 -3.50
CA ALA A 339 -11.75 -7.84 -2.64
C ALA A 339 -13.27 -7.62 -2.58
N GLY A 340 -14.04 -8.26 -3.45
CA GLY A 340 -15.50 -8.26 -3.40
C GLY A 340 -16.08 -8.95 -2.16
N ASP A 341 -15.36 -9.88 -1.54
CA ASP A 341 -15.78 -10.59 -0.33
C ASP A 341 -15.19 -9.96 0.95
N PHE A 342 -14.73 -8.71 0.86
CA PHE A 342 -14.14 -7.99 1.98
C PHE A 342 -15.19 -7.70 3.07
N PRO A 343 -14.91 -8.01 4.36
CA PRO A 343 -15.86 -7.87 5.45
C PRO A 343 -16.17 -6.39 5.73
N ALA A 344 -17.45 -6.05 5.74
CA ALA A 344 -17.88 -4.68 5.76
C ALA A 344 -17.55 -3.94 7.07
N GLU A 345 -17.55 -4.66 8.18
CA GLU A 345 -17.23 -4.16 9.52
C GLU A 345 -15.74 -3.81 9.70
N GLU A 346 -14.85 -4.41 8.92
CA GLU A 346 -13.41 -4.08 8.96
C GLU A 346 -13.09 -2.93 8.02
N SER A 347 -13.94 -1.90 7.96
CA SER A 347 -13.67 -0.70 7.17
C SER A 347 -14.45 0.49 7.73
N PHE A 348 -13.94 1.70 7.48
CA PHE A 348 -14.53 2.94 7.96
C PHE A 348 -14.88 3.89 6.83
N TYR A 349 -15.81 4.79 7.09
CA TYR A 349 -16.19 5.84 6.13
C TYR A 349 -15.26 7.03 6.25
N THR A 350 -14.85 7.55 5.10
CA THR A 350 -13.99 8.73 4.96
C THR A 350 -14.27 9.40 3.61
N PHE A 351 -13.42 10.35 3.22
CA PHE A 351 -13.39 10.94 1.88
C PHE A 351 -12.18 10.40 1.10
N ILE A 352 -12.17 10.62 -0.21
CA ILE A 352 -11.10 10.13 -1.09
C ILE A 352 -9.75 10.71 -0.68
N GLU A 353 -9.69 12.01 -0.37
CA GLU A 353 -8.44 12.72 -0.10
C GLU A 353 -7.74 12.20 1.16
N PRO A 354 -8.41 12.07 2.33
CA PRO A 354 -7.80 11.42 3.49
C PRO A 354 -7.48 9.93 3.27
N ALA A 355 -8.25 9.20 2.45
CA ALA A 355 -7.98 7.79 2.18
C ALA A 355 -6.67 7.60 1.40
N VAL A 356 -6.42 8.43 0.40
CA VAL A 356 -5.21 8.36 -0.43
C VAL A 356 -3.96 8.77 0.37
N CYS A 357 -4.08 9.58 1.42
CA CYS A 357 -2.95 9.88 2.31
C CYS A 357 -2.34 8.63 2.97
N PHE A 358 -3.10 7.55 3.15
CA PHE A 358 -2.57 6.28 3.66
C PHE A 358 -1.86 5.45 2.60
N PHE A 359 -1.70 5.94 1.37
CA PHE A 359 -1.03 5.17 0.34
C PHE A 359 0.49 5.28 0.47
N THR A 360 1.19 4.17 0.24
CA THR A 360 2.66 4.17 0.20
C THR A 360 3.13 4.58 -1.20
N GLU A 361 3.95 5.62 -1.28
CA GLU A 361 4.41 6.18 -2.55
C GLU A 361 5.91 5.89 -2.81
N GLU A 362 6.60 5.31 -1.83
CA GLU A 362 8.01 4.99 -1.91
C GLU A 362 8.29 3.57 -2.41
N THR A 363 9.44 3.43 -3.06
CA THR A 363 10.02 2.12 -3.36
C THR A 363 11.51 2.15 -3.06
N ASN A 364 12.15 0.97 -3.07
CA ASN A 364 13.56 0.87 -2.82
C ASN A 364 14.38 1.47 -3.98
N TYR A 365 15.61 1.89 -3.68
CA TYR A 365 16.52 2.43 -4.68
C TYR A 365 16.85 1.38 -5.75
N LYS A 366 16.93 1.82 -7.01
CA LYS A 366 17.22 0.97 -8.16
C LYS A 366 18.63 1.22 -8.68
N SER A 367 19.33 0.14 -9.02
CA SER A 367 20.60 0.23 -9.73
C SER A 367 20.38 0.64 -11.19
N SER A 368 21.31 1.42 -11.71
CA SER A 368 21.45 1.78 -13.11
C SER A 368 21.78 0.57 -13.97
N SER A 369 21.19 0.47 -15.16
CA SER A 369 21.54 -0.54 -16.18
C SER A 369 22.76 -0.15 -17.03
N SER A 370 23.23 1.09 -16.89
CA SER A 370 24.35 1.63 -17.66
C SER A 370 25.68 0.92 -17.31
N PRO A 371 26.53 0.62 -18.31
CA PRO A 371 27.87 0.06 -18.06
C PRO A 371 28.79 1.07 -17.34
N PHE A 372 28.45 2.36 -17.36
CA PHE A 372 29.15 3.42 -16.67
C PHE A 372 28.43 3.78 -15.36
N GLY A 373 29.18 3.99 -14.28
CA GLY A 373 28.62 4.43 -13.02
C GLY A 373 29.56 4.28 -11.84
N ILE A 374 29.09 4.77 -10.70
CA ILE A 374 29.75 4.70 -9.39
C ILE A 374 28.96 3.79 -8.45
N LYS A 375 29.67 3.06 -7.58
CA LYS A 375 29.03 2.26 -6.54
C LYS A 375 28.76 3.11 -5.30
N LEU A 376 27.50 3.24 -4.94
CA LEU A 376 27.04 3.93 -3.73
C LEU A 376 26.23 2.97 -2.86
N CYS A 377 25.87 3.39 -1.65
CA CYS A 377 25.00 2.61 -0.77
C CYS A 377 23.66 3.31 -0.60
N ASP A 378 22.59 2.53 -0.60
CA ASP A 378 21.26 2.95 -0.15
C ASP A 378 21.34 3.52 1.29
N ARG A 379 20.57 4.58 1.55
CA ARG A 379 20.44 5.21 2.87
C ARG A 379 19.60 4.40 3.87
N VAL A 380 18.70 3.54 3.39
CA VAL A 380 17.78 2.74 4.22
C VAL A 380 18.42 1.40 4.59
N SER A 381 18.70 0.55 3.60
CA SER A 381 19.24 -0.79 3.81
C SER A 381 20.77 -0.87 3.79
N GLY A 382 21.45 0.18 3.31
CA GLY A 382 22.90 0.13 3.10
C GLY A 382 23.31 -0.87 2.01
N ARG A 383 22.39 -1.28 1.13
CA ARG A 383 22.64 -2.13 -0.03
C ARG A 383 23.51 -1.39 -1.04
N PRO A 384 24.52 -2.05 -1.62
CA PRO A 384 25.30 -1.48 -2.71
C PRO A 384 24.42 -1.29 -3.97
N LEU A 385 24.56 -0.14 -4.59
CA LEU A 385 23.85 0.27 -5.81
C LEU A 385 24.87 0.74 -6.83
N HIS A 386 24.66 0.35 -8.08
CA HIS A 386 25.38 0.95 -9.21
C HIS A 386 24.59 2.16 -9.70
N LEU A 387 25.21 3.33 -9.75
CA LEU A 387 24.55 4.58 -10.14
C LEU A 387 25.32 5.26 -11.27
N ASP A 388 24.65 5.46 -12.40
CA ASP A 388 25.10 6.34 -13.46
C ASP A 388 24.64 7.78 -13.19
N ILE A 389 25.60 8.70 -13.13
CA ILE A 389 25.36 10.12 -12.87
C ILE A 389 25.29 10.96 -14.16
N SER A 390 25.43 10.33 -15.33
CA SER A 390 25.60 10.99 -16.64
C SER A 390 24.63 10.47 -17.70
N ASP A 391 24.95 9.37 -18.38
CA ASP A 391 24.26 8.90 -19.58
C ASP A 391 22.80 8.50 -19.30
N GLU A 392 22.55 7.72 -18.25
CA GLU A 392 21.19 7.31 -17.91
C GLU A 392 20.29 8.50 -17.48
N PRO A 393 20.73 9.42 -16.59
CA PRO A 393 19.99 10.65 -16.32
C PRO A 393 19.73 11.51 -17.57
N MET A 394 20.69 11.63 -18.49
CA MET A 394 20.50 12.35 -19.76
C MET A 394 19.46 11.67 -20.66
N LYS A 395 19.51 10.34 -20.81
CA LYS A 395 18.52 9.56 -21.56
C LYS A 395 17.11 9.69 -20.97
N LYS A 396 17.01 9.73 -19.64
CA LYS A 396 15.76 10.01 -18.91
C LYS A 396 15.38 11.49 -18.91
N GLY A 397 16.21 12.36 -19.51
CA GLY A 397 16.06 13.82 -19.59
C GLY A 397 16.14 14.56 -18.26
N ILE A 398 16.62 13.92 -17.20
CA ILE A 398 16.69 14.47 -15.83
C ILE A 398 17.71 15.61 -15.77
N ILE A 399 18.79 15.46 -16.54
CA ILE A 399 19.84 16.46 -16.73
C ILE A 399 20.01 16.70 -18.24
N THR A 400 20.53 17.87 -18.58
CA THR A 400 20.78 18.31 -19.97
C THR A 400 22.21 18.07 -20.42
#